data_AF-A0A948CRW9-F1
#
_entry.id   AF-A0A948CRW9-F1
#
_cell.length_a   1.000
_cell.length_b   1.000
_cell.length_c   1.000
_cell.angle_alpha   90.00
_cell.angle_beta   90.00
_cell.angle_gamma   90.00
#
_symmetry.space_group_name_H-M   'P 1'
#
loop_
_entity.id
_entity.type
_entity.pdbx_description
1 polymer ?
#
loop_
_entity_poly.entity_id
_entity_poly.type
_entity_poly.pdbx_seq_one_letter_code
_entity_poly.pdbx_strand_id
1 'polypeptide(L)'
;GYEQIKSWLNSKLADRLSNVDASKIEPPPLHIAGPVIMKMAFAKDVEYLKELYASLLATSMLDGTVHLAHPSFAHAIEQLSPDEANILAQIWKFLVKNDNFELSFTYSEYYDPHEMSVEKQFSQLVMDAGAEFPDQSDSYMDNLIRLRLLEFNRHSAVEHRSIGELQYTHPSESVVSQSTFESLALSAYGKQFVLCCCVGSGDT
;
A
#
# COMPACT_ATOMS: atom_id res chain seq x y z
N GLY A 1 -24.80 -17.08 -0.69
CA GLY A 1 -23.33 -17.30 -0.65
C GLY A 1 -22.74 -17.01 -2.01
N TYR A 2 -22.43 -18.05 -2.79
CA TYR A 2 -21.79 -17.93 -4.11
C TYR A 2 -22.61 -17.14 -5.15
N GLU A 3 -23.91 -17.41 -5.27
CA GLU A 3 -24.76 -16.68 -6.24
C GLU A 3 -24.88 -15.18 -5.92
N GLN A 4 -24.86 -14.80 -4.64
CA GLN A 4 -24.91 -13.40 -4.22
C GLN A 4 -23.61 -12.67 -4.57
N ILE A 5 -22.44 -13.25 -4.27
CA ILE A 5 -21.15 -12.63 -4.59
C ILE A 5 -20.93 -12.55 -6.10
N LYS A 6 -21.42 -13.54 -6.87
CA LYS A 6 -21.40 -13.53 -8.33
C LYS A 6 -22.28 -12.42 -8.91
N SER A 7 -23.50 -12.26 -8.39
CA SER A 7 -24.40 -11.17 -8.81
C SER A 7 -23.79 -9.80 -8.50
N TRP A 8 -23.21 -9.65 -7.29
CA TRP A 8 -22.52 -8.43 -6.89
C TRP A 8 -21.33 -8.13 -7.81
N LEU A 9 -20.49 -9.14 -8.07
CA LEU A 9 -19.32 -9.00 -8.92
C LEU A 9 -19.70 -8.57 -10.33
N ASN A 10 -20.70 -9.22 -10.94
CA ASN A 10 -21.17 -8.83 -12.27
C ASN A 10 -21.66 -7.37 -12.30
N SER A 11 -22.41 -6.95 -11.28
CA SER A 11 -22.85 -5.55 -11.16
C SER A 11 -21.67 -4.59 -11.03
N LYS A 12 -20.68 -4.92 -10.21
CA LYS A 12 -19.52 -4.07 -9.96
C LYS A 12 -18.60 -3.98 -11.17
N LEU A 13 -18.40 -5.09 -11.90
CA LEU A 13 -17.66 -5.09 -13.16
C LEU A 13 -18.37 -4.25 -14.22
N ALA A 14 -19.69 -4.36 -14.34
CA ALA A 14 -20.47 -3.56 -15.28
C ALA A 14 -20.33 -2.05 -15.00
N ASP A 15 -20.35 -1.66 -13.72
CA ASP A 15 -20.14 -0.28 -13.29
C ASP A 15 -18.72 0.22 -13.64
N ARG A 16 -17.68 -0.54 -13.25
CA ARG A 16 -16.27 -0.19 -13.49
C ARG A 16 -15.89 -0.14 -14.97
N LEU A 17 -16.54 -0.93 -15.81
CA LEU A 17 -16.28 -1.02 -17.24
C LEU A 17 -17.24 -0.16 -18.08
N SER A 18 -18.18 0.55 -17.45
CA SER A 18 -19.24 1.31 -18.14
C SER A 18 -18.73 2.38 -19.09
N ASN A 19 -17.58 3.00 -18.78
CA ASN A 19 -16.95 4.06 -19.57
C ASN A 19 -15.82 3.57 -20.48
N VAL A 20 -15.61 2.25 -20.55
CA VAL A 20 -14.56 1.65 -21.38
C VAL A 20 -15.15 1.26 -22.73
N ASP A 21 -14.42 1.55 -23.80
CA ASP A 21 -14.75 1.04 -25.14
C ASP A 21 -14.78 -0.50 -25.13
N ALA A 22 -15.89 -1.08 -25.61
CA ALA A 22 -16.09 -2.53 -25.65
C ALA A 22 -14.99 -3.26 -26.44
N SER A 23 -14.34 -2.61 -27.40
CA SER A 23 -13.21 -3.17 -28.15
C SER A 23 -11.95 -3.39 -27.30
N LYS A 24 -11.86 -2.75 -26.13
CA LYS A 24 -10.75 -2.88 -25.17
C LYS A 24 -11.06 -3.85 -24.03
N ILE A 25 -12.25 -4.45 -24.01
CA ILE A 25 -12.65 -5.39 -22.96
C ILE A 25 -12.45 -6.81 -23.47
N GLU A 26 -11.56 -7.54 -22.81
CA GLU A 26 -11.26 -8.93 -23.09
C GLU A 26 -11.64 -9.83 -21.90
N PRO A 27 -11.92 -11.12 -22.12
CA PRO A 27 -12.05 -12.08 -21.03
C PRO A 27 -10.76 -12.11 -20.19
N PRO A 28 -10.87 -12.11 -18.85
CA PRO A 28 -9.68 -12.08 -18.01
C PRO A 28 -8.89 -13.41 -18.14
N PRO A 29 -7.55 -13.38 -18.07
CA PRO A 29 -6.74 -14.59 -18.10
C PRO A 29 -7.14 -15.57 -16.99
N LEU A 30 -7.29 -16.86 -17.33
CA LEU A 30 -7.80 -17.87 -16.40
C LEU A 30 -6.94 -18.02 -15.12
N HIS A 31 -5.63 -17.83 -15.23
CA HIS A 31 -4.70 -17.92 -14.11
C HIS A 31 -4.81 -16.74 -13.13
N ILE A 32 -5.55 -15.67 -13.48
CA ILE A 32 -5.95 -14.58 -12.59
C ILE A 32 -7.41 -14.79 -12.14
N ALA A 33 -8.32 -14.99 -13.09
CA ALA A 33 -9.75 -15.10 -12.83
C ALA A 33 -10.11 -16.27 -11.91
N GLY A 34 -9.49 -17.44 -12.11
CA GLY A 34 -9.74 -18.63 -11.29
C GLY A 34 -9.46 -18.38 -9.81
N PRO A 35 -8.22 -18.00 -9.43
CA PRO A 35 -7.89 -17.65 -8.05
C PRO A 35 -8.77 -16.54 -7.45
N VAL A 36 -9.08 -15.48 -8.22
CA VAL A 36 -9.93 -14.38 -7.74
C VAL A 36 -11.32 -14.88 -7.39
N ILE A 37 -12.00 -15.58 -8.29
CA ILE A 37 -13.38 -16.04 -8.08
C ILE A 37 -13.46 -17.01 -6.88
N MET A 38 -12.50 -17.93 -6.77
CA MET A 38 -12.47 -18.89 -5.66
C MET A 38 -12.29 -18.20 -4.30
N LYS A 39 -11.37 -17.23 -4.21
CA LYS A 39 -11.02 -16.58 -2.94
C LYS A 39 -12.03 -15.53 -2.52
N MET A 40 -12.55 -14.79 -3.49
CA MET A 40 -13.57 -13.76 -3.26
C MET A 40 -14.85 -14.33 -2.60
N ALA A 41 -15.15 -15.62 -2.81
CA ALA A 41 -16.26 -16.29 -2.13
C ALA A 41 -16.14 -16.26 -0.59
N PHE A 42 -14.92 -16.20 -0.06
CA PHE A 42 -14.64 -16.10 1.38
C PHE A 42 -14.63 -14.65 1.88
N ALA A 43 -14.47 -13.67 1.00
CA ALA A 43 -14.43 -12.24 1.33
C ALA A 43 -15.79 -11.53 1.23
N LYS A 44 -16.90 -12.26 1.08
CA LYS A 44 -18.23 -11.72 0.72
C LYS A 44 -18.74 -10.61 1.66
N ASP A 45 -18.44 -10.71 2.95
CA ASP A 45 -18.95 -9.82 4.00
C ASP A 45 -17.94 -8.72 4.36
N VAL A 46 -16.77 -8.69 3.70
CA VAL A 46 -15.71 -7.70 3.95
C VAL A 46 -15.62 -6.75 2.77
N GLU A 47 -16.15 -5.54 2.94
CA GLU A 47 -16.34 -4.56 1.85
C GLU A 47 -15.04 -4.27 1.09
N TYR A 48 -13.97 -3.93 1.80
CA TYR A 48 -12.70 -3.58 1.15
C TYR A 48 -12.06 -4.76 0.43
N LEU A 49 -12.11 -5.98 0.98
CA LEU A 49 -11.51 -7.16 0.33
C LEU A 49 -12.21 -7.54 -0.97
N LYS A 50 -13.56 -7.54 -0.99
CA LYS A 50 -14.30 -7.86 -2.22
C LYS A 50 -14.09 -6.78 -3.30
N GLU A 51 -13.92 -5.51 -2.92
CA GLU A 51 -13.58 -4.43 -3.83
C GLU A 51 -12.18 -4.59 -4.44
N LEU A 52 -11.16 -4.96 -3.65
CA LEU A 52 -9.82 -5.26 -4.16
C LEU A 52 -9.84 -6.39 -5.19
N TYR A 53 -10.59 -7.46 -4.93
CA TYR A 53 -10.76 -8.56 -5.88
C TYR A 53 -11.47 -8.13 -7.17
N ALA A 54 -12.51 -7.31 -7.06
CA ALA A 54 -13.24 -6.80 -8.23
C ALA A 54 -12.36 -5.90 -9.11
N SER A 55 -11.55 -5.03 -8.49
CA SER A 55 -10.61 -4.16 -9.20
C SER A 55 -9.53 -4.98 -9.92
N LEU A 56 -8.93 -5.96 -9.23
CA LEU A 56 -7.95 -6.87 -9.86
C LEU A 56 -8.54 -7.56 -11.09
N LEU A 57 -9.77 -8.07 -10.98
CA LEU A 57 -10.44 -8.72 -12.10
C LEU A 57 -10.73 -7.73 -13.23
N ALA A 58 -11.27 -6.55 -12.93
CA ALA A 58 -11.54 -5.51 -13.90
C ALA A 58 -10.28 -5.07 -14.66
N THR A 59 -9.16 -4.84 -13.97
CA THR A 59 -7.88 -4.51 -14.59
C THR A 59 -7.40 -5.63 -15.52
N SER A 60 -7.59 -6.90 -15.13
CA SER A 60 -7.23 -8.04 -15.97
C SER A 60 -8.10 -8.21 -17.22
N MET A 61 -9.24 -7.53 -17.31
CA MET A 61 -10.16 -7.56 -18.45
C MET A 61 -9.88 -6.45 -19.47
N LEU A 62 -8.94 -5.54 -19.21
CA LEU A 62 -8.72 -4.37 -20.04
C LEU A 62 -7.44 -4.48 -20.87
N ASP A 63 -7.60 -4.40 -22.19
CA ASP A 63 -6.48 -4.24 -23.12
C ASP A 63 -5.71 -2.96 -22.78
N GLY A 64 -4.41 -3.11 -22.59
CA GLY A 64 -3.52 -2.06 -22.11
C GLY A 64 -3.27 -2.01 -20.60
N THR A 65 -4.08 -2.66 -19.74
CA THR A 65 -3.80 -2.73 -18.28
C THR A 65 -3.68 -4.14 -17.72
N VAL A 66 -3.96 -5.18 -18.52
CA VAL A 66 -3.80 -6.59 -18.13
C VAL A 66 -2.41 -6.91 -17.55
N HIS A 67 -1.36 -6.24 -18.04
CA HIS A 67 0.02 -6.42 -17.55
C HIS A 67 0.25 -5.93 -16.12
N LEU A 68 -0.66 -5.09 -15.58
CA LEU A 68 -0.65 -4.64 -14.19
C LEU A 68 -1.32 -5.65 -13.25
N ALA A 69 -2.16 -6.55 -13.77
CA ALA A 69 -2.88 -7.54 -12.99
C ALA A 69 -1.99 -8.74 -12.66
N HIS A 70 -1.12 -8.60 -11.66
CA HIS A 70 -0.20 -9.67 -11.29
C HIS A 70 -0.95 -10.85 -10.63
N PRO A 71 -0.72 -12.12 -11.04
CA PRO A 71 -1.47 -13.27 -10.52
C PRO A 71 -1.35 -13.49 -9.00
N SER A 72 -0.24 -13.09 -8.40
CA SER A 72 -0.05 -13.19 -6.94
C SER A 72 -0.90 -12.20 -6.15
N PHE A 73 -1.47 -11.15 -6.76
CA PHE A 73 -2.33 -10.20 -6.04
C PHE A 73 -3.56 -10.87 -5.43
N ALA A 74 -4.13 -11.89 -6.08
CA ALA A 74 -5.22 -12.65 -5.49
C ALA A 74 -4.84 -13.35 -4.17
N HIS A 75 -3.56 -13.71 -4.00
CA HIS A 75 -3.00 -14.31 -2.79
C HIS A 75 -2.58 -13.27 -1.76
N ALA A 76 -2.12 -12.09 -2.22
CA ALA A 76 -1.85 -10.97 -1.33
C ALA A 76 -3.14 -10.49 -0.68
N ILE A 77 -4.21 -10.27 -1.46
CA ILE A 77 -5.53 -9.86 -0.94
C ILE A 77 -6.07 -10.85 0.10
N GLU A 78 -5.92 -12.16 -0.13
CA GLU A 78 -6.38 -13.19 0.81
C GLU A 78 -5.67 -13.14 2.16
N GLN A 79 -4.45 -12.64 2.19
CA GLN A 79 -3.62 -12.52 3.39
C GLN A 79 -3.78 -11.18 4.10
N LEU A 80 -4.71 -10.32 3.65
CA LEU A 80 -5.04 -9.07 4.30
C LEU A 80 -6.19 -9.24 5.30
N SER A 81 -6.10 -8.51 6.41
CA SER A 81 -7.23 -8.23 7.27
C SER A 81 -8.15 -7.15 6.66
N PRO A 82 -9.40 -7.01 7.15
CA PRO A 82 -10.28 -5.90 6.77
C PRO A 82 -9.63 -4.53 6.98
N ASP A 83 -8.94 -4.33 8.10
CA ASP A 83 -8.28 -3.06 8.44
C ASP A 83 -7.11 -2.78 7.49
N GLU A 84 -6.28 -3.78 7.17
CA GLU A 84 -5.18 -3.62 6.22
C GLU A 84 -5.67 -3.27 4.81
N ALA A 85 -6.78 -3.88 4.37
CA ALA A 85 -7.41 -3.54 3.10
C ALA A 85 -7.92 -2.08 3.09
N ASN A 86 -8.49 -1.61 4.19
CA ASN A 86 -8.89 -0.22 4.35
C ASN A 86 -7.68 0.73 4.37
N ILE A 87 -6.62 0.41 5.10
CA ILE A 87 -5.36 1.18 5.11
C ILE A 87 -4.81 1.35 3.69
N LEU A 88 -4.78 0.29 2.88
CA LEU A 88 -4.34 0.36 1.48
C LEU A 88 -5.26 1.24 0.61
N ALA A 89 -6.57 1.23 0.86
CA ALA A 89 -7.50 2.13 0.19
C ALA A 89 -7.26 3.60 0.56
N GLN A 90 -6.89 3.88 1.81
CA GLN A 90 -6.54 5.24 2.25
C GLN A 90 -5.20 5.71 1.69
N ILE A 91 -4.21 4.82 1.63
CA ILE A 91 -2.95 5.08 0.92
C ILE A 91 -3.26 5.47 -0.52
N TRP A 92 -4.10 4.72 -1.22
CA TRP A 92 -4.52 5.08 -2.59
C TRP A 92 -5.16 6.47 -2.68
N LYS A 93 -6.12 6.79 -1.80
CA LYS A 93 -6.76 8.12 -1.74
C LYS A 93 -5.72 9.22 -1.56
N PHE A 94 -4.73 9.01 -0.70
CA PHE A 94 -3.62 9.93 -0.49
C PHE A 94 -2.75 10.08 -1.74
N LEU A 95 -2.38 8.99 -2.41
CA LEU A 95 -1.54 9.05 -3.61
C LEU A 95 -2.22 9.82 -4.75
N VAL A 96 -3.50 9.57 -5.00
CA VAL A 96 -4.28 10.25 -6.05
C VAL A 96 -4.39 11.75 -5.76
N LYS A 97 -4.56 12.14 -4.49
CA LYS A 97 -4.68 13.55 -4.12
C LYS A 97 -3.39 14.35 -4.32
N ASN A 98 -2.23 13.71 -4.19
CA ASN A 98 -0.93 14.39 -4.18
C ASN A 98 -0.19 14.36 -5.53
N ASP A 99 -0.74 13.73 -6.58
CA ASP A 99 -0.19 13.61 -7.94
C ASP A 99 1.25 13.04 -8.05
N ASN A 100 1.87 12.66 -6.93
CA ASN A 100 3.27 12.23 -6.84
C ASN A 100 3.43 10.71 -6.66
N PHE A 101 2.34 9.97 -6.42
CA PHE A 101 2.32 8.52 -6.21
C PHE A 101 3.41 8.00 -5.25
N GLU A 102 3.77 8.82 -4.26
CA GLU A 102 4.81 8.49 -3.29
C GLU A 102 4.25 8.59 -1.86
N LEU A 103 4.21 7.43 -1.19
CA LEU A 103 4.07 7.35 0.24
C LEU A 103 5.46 7.11 0.81
N SER A 104 5.94 8.03 1.66
CA SER A 104 7.19 7.87 2.40
C SER A 104 7.02 8.51 3.77
N PHE A 105 7.07 7.69 4.82
CA PHE A 105 7.28 8.15 6.18
C PHE A 105 8.78 8.15 6.44
N THR A 106 9.31 9.20 7.04
CA THR A 106 10.74 9.33 7.33
C THR A 106 10.97 9.77 8.77
N TYR A 107 12.06 9.32 9.36
CA TYR A 107 12.50 9.79 10.68
C TYR A 107 14.02 9.95 10.69
N SER A 108 14.51 11.06 11.25
CA SER A 108 15.93 11.27 11.55
C SER A 108 16.19 11.80 12.96
N GLU A 109 17.02 11.08 13.71
CA GLU A 109 17.38 11.40 15.09
C GLU A 109 18.10 12.76 15.24
N TYR A 110 18.77 13.24 14.18
CA TYR A 110 19.61 14.45 14.24
C TYR A 110 18.87 15.74 13.82
N TYR A 111 17.89 15.65 12.91
CA TYR A 111 17.33 16.83 12.26
C TYR A 111 16.18 17.46 13.05
N ASP A 112 15.32 16.67 13.69
CA ASP A 112 14.21 17.22 14.47
C ASP A 112 13.78 16.27 15.60
N PRO A 113 13.99 16.63 16.89
CA PRO A 113 13.54 15.84 18.03
C PRO A 113 12.00 15.77 18.17
N HIS A 114 11.25 16.56 17.41
CA HIS A 114 9.78 16.49 17.32
C HIS A 114 9.31 15.64 16.13
N GLU A 115 10.21 15.16 15.27
CA GLU A 115 9.84 14.26 14.18
C GLU A 115 9.32 12.95 14.76
N MET A 116 8.14 12.57 14.31
CA MET A 116 7.47 11.38 14.77
C MET A 116 8.15 10.14 14.19
N SER A 117 8.36 9.09 14.99
CA SER A 117 8.94 7.84 14.45
C SER A 117 8.07 7.26 13.34
N VAL A 118 8.65 6.44 12.47
CA VAL A 118 7.94 5.82 11.34
C VAL A 118 6.74 5.01 11.82
N GLU A 119 6.86 4.29 12.93
CA GLU A 119 5.78 3.50 13.52
C GLU A 119 4.62 4.39 13.99
N LYS A 120 4.92 5.55 14.58
CA LYS A 120 3.90 6.49 15.01
C LYS A 120 3.22 7.19 13.82
N GLN A 121 3.97 7.50 12.75
CA GLN A 121 3.41 7.99 11.48
C GLN A 121 2.47 6.96 10.86
N PHE A 122 2.87 5.70 10.84
CA PHE A 122 2.03 4.62 10.35
C PHE A 122 0.80 4.41 11.24
N SER A 123 0.94 4.42 12.57
CA SER A 123 -0.17 4.33 13.51
C SER A 123 -1.19 5.47 13.33
N GLN A 124 -0.73 6.70 13.05
CA GLN A 124 -1.62 7.80 12.71
C GLN A 124 -2.40 7.53 11.41
N LEU A 125 -1.76 6.99 10.37
CA LEU A 125 -2.45 6.56 9.15
C LEU A 125 -3.50 5.48 9.45
N VAL A 126 -3.21 4.52 10.33
CA VAL A 126 -4.17 3.48 10.76
C VAL A 126 -5.38 4.09 11.46
N MET A 127 -5.17 5.09 12.33
CA MET A 127 -6.25 5.82 12.98
C MET A 127 -7.08 6.66 11.98
N ASP A 128 -6.42 7.37 11.08
CA ASP A 128 -7.06 8.19 10.04
C ASP A 128 -7.85 7.33 9.06
N ALA A 129 -7.43 6.08 8.85
CA ALA A 129 -8.17 5.10 8.08
C ALA A 129 -9.46 4.63 8.76
N GLY A 130 -9.61 4.88 10.06
CA GLY A 130 -10.74 4.39 10.85
C GLY A 130 -10.71 2.87 11.03
N ALA A 131 -9.52 2.30 11.22
CA ALA A 131 -9.37 0.88 11.53
C ALA A 131 -10.18 0.48 12.78
N GLU A 132 -10.78 -0.71 12.77
CA GLU A 132 -11.55 -1.22 13.90
C GLU A 132 -10.64 -1.49 15.10
N PHE A 133 -9.42 -1.97 14.86
CA PHE A 133 -8.42 -2.26 15.90
C PHE A 133 -7.12 -1.48 15.68
N PRO A 134 -7.08 -0.17 15.96
CA PRO A 134 -5.91 0.67 15.70
C PRO A 134 -4.66 0.27 16.50
N ASP A 135 -4.85 -0.35 17.68
CA ASP A 135 -3.76 -0.85 18.53
C ASP A 135 -2.94 -1.98 17.88
N GLN A 136 -3.43 -2.56 16.78
CA GLN A 136 -2.73 -3.59 16.00
C GLN A 136 -1.83 -3.00 14.91
N SER A 137 -1.57 -1.68 14.92
CA SER A 137 -0.80 -0.99 13.88
C SER A 137 0.51 -1.67 13.52
N ASP A 138 1.26 -2.15 14.52
CA ASP A 138 2.56 -2.79 14.29
C ASP A 138 2.40 -4.12 13.54
N SER A 139 1.37 -4.91 13.88
CA SER A 139 1.08 -6.16 13.20
C SER A 139 0.62 -5.93 11.74
N TYR A 140 -0.15 -4.87 11.51
CA TYR A 140 -0.55 -4.46 10.15
C TYR A 140 0.66 -4.05 9.32
N MET A 141 1.55 -3.25 9.91
CA MET A 141 2.79 -2.83 9.24
C MET A 141 3.65 -4.04 8.88
N ASP A 142 3.87 -4.95 9.82
CA ASP A 142 4.64 -6.18 9.61
C ASP A 142 4.07 -7.04 8.49
N ASN A 143 2.74 -7.21 8.44
CA ASN A 143 2.09 -7.98 7.39
C ASN A 143 2.24 -7.30 6.01
N LEU A 144 2.01 -6.00 5.93
CA LEU A 144 2.15 -5.25 4.68
C LEU A 144 3.60 -5.26 4.17
N ILE A 145 4.60 -5.25 5.07
CA ILE A 145 6.01 -5.44 4.72
C ILE A 145 6.28 -6.88 4.28
N ARG A 146 5.74 -7.89 5.00
CA ARG A 146 5.88 -9.32 4.66
C ARG A 146 5.34 -9.62 3.26
N LEU A 147 4.20 -9.03 2.90
CA LEU A 147 3.60 -9.13 1.56
C LEU A 147 4.35 -8.29 0.51
N ARG A 148 5.37 -7.54 0.91
CA ARG A 148 6.10 -6.56 0.08
C ARG A 148 5.17 -5.53 -0.53
N LEU A 149 4.08 -5.18 0.12
CA LEU A 149 3.28 -4.02 -0.24
C LEU A 149 3.95 -2.75 0.26
N LEU A 150 4.53 -2.81 1.47
CA LEU A 150 5.41 -1.79 2.02
C LEU A 150 6.85 -2.29 2.09
N GLU A 151 7.78 -1.36 2.20
CA GLU A 151 9.20 -1.59 2.42
C GLU A 151 9.71 -0.63 3.49
N PHE A 152 10.37 -1.20 4.50
CA PHE A 152 11.02 -0.45 5.57
C PHE A 152 12.54 -0.47 5.34
N ASN A 153 13.15 0.70 5.40
CA ASN A 153 14.60 0.87 5.29
C ASN A 153 15.11 1.60 6.52
N ARG A 154 16.12 1.01 7.19
CA ARG A 154 16.89 1.68 8.24
C ARG A 154 18.34 1.71 7.81
N HIS A 155 18.94 2.89 7.79
CA HIS A 155 20.37 3.05 7.55
C HIS A 155 20.97 4.02 8.55
N SER A 156 22.24 3.78 8.91
CA SER A 156 23.00 4.70 9.74
C SER A 156 24.06 5.39 8.88
N ALA A 157 24.17 6.70 8.99
CA ALA A 157 25.26 7.48 8.44
C ALA A 157 26.24 7.84 9.56
N VAL A 158 27.53 7.81 9.25
CA VAL A 158 28.58 8.29 10.16
C VAL A 158 29.23 9.51 9.52
N GLU A 159 29.07 10.65 10.16
CA GLU A 159 29.78 11.88 9.78
C GLU A 159 31.03 12.01 10.66
N HIS A 160 32.18 12.15 10.02
CA HIS A 160 33.41 12.53 10.68
C HIS A 160 33.68 14.01 10.43
N ARG A 161 33.56 14.84 11.47
CA ARG A 161 33.91 16.27 11.36
C ARG A 161 35.33 16.47 11.86
N SER A 162 36.19 16.92 10.95
CA SER A 162 37.59 17.20 11.29
C SER A 162 37.70 18.51 12.07
N ILE A 163 38.75 18.64 12.87
CA ILE A 163 39.03 19.81 13.74
C ILE A 163 38.99 21.15 12.97
N GLY A 164 39.24 21.16 11.65
CA GLY A 164 39.26 22.37 10.83
C GLY A 164 37.91 22.94 10.41
N GLU A 165 36.81 22.21 10.61
CA GLU A 165 35.47 22.60 10.13
C GLU A 165 34.60 23.23 11.24
N LEU A 166 35.03 23.16 12.50
CA LEU A 166 34.31 23.70 13.66
C LEU A 166 34.74 25.14 13.94
N GLN A 167 34.09 26.12 13.33
CA GLN A 167 34.53 27.53 13.41
C GLN A 167 34.43 28.19 14.81
N TYR A 168 33.81 27.57 15.83
CA TYR A 168 33.58 28.26 17.12
C TYR A 168 33.59 27.41 18.39
N THR A 169 34.20 26.22 18.41
CA THR A 169 34.36 25.45 19.66
C THR A 169 35.80 25.01 19.86
N HIS A 170 36.31 25.15 21.09
CA HIS A 170 37.68 24.80 21.48
C HIS A 170 38.00 23.36 21.05
N PRO A 171 38.92 23.14 20.08
CA PRO A 171 39.12 21.83 19.50
C PRO A 171 40.13 21.04 20.33
N SER A 172 39.68 19.95 20.97
CA SER A 172 40.59 18.91 21.43
C SER A 172 40.35 17.56 20.78
N GLU A 173 39.17 17.30 20.20
CA GLU A 173 38.82 15.98 19.65
C GLU A 173 37.98 16.10 18.38
N SER A 174 38.19 15.17 17.43
CA SER A 174 37.30 14.98 16.30
C SER A 174 35.94 14.50 16.79
N VAL A 175 34.86 15.06 16.26
CA VAL A 175 33.51 14.62 16.61
C VAL A 175 33.05 13.61 15.56
N VAL A 176 32.77 12.39 16.01
CA VAL A 176 32.08 11.38 15.22
C VAL A 176 30.60 11.44 15.60
N SER A 177 29.73 11.80 14.67
CA SER A 177 28.28 11.73 14.87
C SER A 177 27.71 10.58 14.04
N GLN A 178 26.97 9.69 14.68
CA GLN A 178 26.19 8.66 14.03
C GLN A 178 24.74 9.11 13.98
N SER A 179 24.12 9.08 12.80
CA SER A 179 22.72 9.42 12.59
C SER A 179 21.99 8.20 12.05
N THR A 180 20.80 7.91 12.58
CA THR A 180 19.91 6.88 12.07
C THR A 180 18.81 7.51 11.24
N PHE A 181 18.54 6.92 10.07
CA PHE A 181 17.47 7.30 9.16
C PHE A 181 16.59 6.08 8.93
N GLU A 182 15.29 6.30 9.10
CA GLU A 182 14.27 5.28 8.86
C GLU A 182 13.31 5.78 7.81
N SER A 183 12.86 4.87 6.95
CA SER A 183 11.75 5.15 6.06
C SER A 183 10.84 3.96 5.85
N LEU A 184 9.55 4.23 5.68
CA LEU A 184 8.54 3.27 5.24
C LEU A 184 7.86 3.80 3.98
N ALA A 185 7.91 3.03 2.91
CA ALA A 185 7.37 3.41 1.62
C ALA A 185 6.67 2.25 0.91
N LEU A 186 5.91 2.54 -0.14
CA LEU A 186 5.44 1.49 -1.05
C LEU A 186 6.62 0.87 -1.81
N SER A 187 6.71 -0.46 -1.78
CA SER A 187 7.66 -1.16 -2.63
C SER A 187 7.26 -1.05 -4.12
N ALA A 188 8.13 -1.45 -5.05
CA ALA A 188 7.75 -1.54 -6.47
C ALA A 188 6.53 -2.46 -6.70
N TYR A 189 6.48 -3.60 -5.99
CA TYR A 189 5.35 -4.53 -6.03
C TYR A 189 4.09 -3.92 -5.39
N GLY A 190 4.24 -3.18 -4.28
CA GLY A 190 3.16 -2.46 -3.63
C GLY A 190 2.55 -1.34 -4.49
N LYS A 191 3.39 -0.59 -5.21
CA LYS A 191 2.92 0.42 -6.18
C LYS A 191 2.05 -0.21 -7.26
N GLN A 192 2.48 -1.32 -7.85
CA GLN A 192 1.67 -2.06 -8.82
C GLN A 192 0.38 -2.62 -8.20
N PHE A 193 0.46 -3.15 -6.98
CA PHE A 193 -0.71 -3.66 -6.27
C PHE A 193 -1.76 -2.57 -6.10
N VAL A 194 -1.37 -1.40 -5.58
CA VAL A 194 -2.28 -0.29 -5.33
C VAL A 194 -2.87 0.26 -6.64
N LEU A 195 -2.04 0.40 -7.69
CA LEU A 195 -2.49 0.82 -9.03
C LEU A 195 -3.43 -0.19 -9.72
N CYS A 196 -3.38 -1.47 -9.36
CA CYS A 196 -4.26 -2.48 -9.94
C CYS A 196 -5.52 -2.72 -9.09
N CYS A 197 -5.34 -2.86 -7.77
CA CYS A 197 -6.37 -3.38 -6.88
C CYS A 197 -7.14 -2.27 -6.15
N CYS A 198 -6.55 -1.09 -5.92
CA CYS A 198 -7.20 -0.04 -5.15
C CYS A 198 -7.99 0.97 -6.01
N VAL A 199 -7.80 0.96 -7.34
CA VAL A 199 -8.49 1.87 -8.28
C VAL A 199 -10.00 1.72 -8.14
N GLY A 200 -10.70 2.76 -7.69
CA GLY A 200 -12.16 2.77 -7.47
C GLY A 200 -12.64 2.21 -6.13
N SER A 201 -11.75 1.98 -5.16
CA SER A 201 -12.13 1.67 -3.76
C SER A 201 -12.37 2.94 -2.92
N GLY A 202 -12.39 4.11 -3.57
CA GLY A 202 -12.34 5.42 -2.92
C GLY A 202 -13.47 6.40 -3.26
N ASP A 203 -14.44 6.01 -4.10
CA ASP A 203 -15.56 6.86 -4.52
C ASP A 203 -16.78 6.82 -3.58
N THR A 204 -16.53 6.53 -2.30
CA THR A 204 -17.50 6.74 -1.20
C THR A 204 -16.87 7.60 -0.12
#